data_AF-D5AGG7-F1
#
_entry.id   AF-D5AGG7-F1
#
_cell.length_a   1.000
_cell.length_b   1.000
_cell.length_c   1.000
_cell.angle_alpha   90.00
_cell.angle_beta   90.00
_cell.angle_gamma   90.00
#
_symmetry.space_group_name_H-M   'P 1'
#
loop_
_entity.id
_entity.type
_entity.pdbx_description
1 polymer ?
#
loop_
_entity_poly.entity_id
_entity_poly.type
_entity_poly.pdbx_seq_one_letter_code
_entity_poly.pdbx_strand_id
1 'polypeptide(L)' 'MSDKQLKSNMPSVPIWKKMNLTVEEASEYSGIGTSKIKELSNSEDCPFVLWNGAKRLIKRKQFEEYLSSQYSL' A
#
# COMPACT_ATOMS: atom_id res chain seq x y z
N MET A 1 29.11 0.93 2.91
CA MET A 1 28.33 0.02 2.03
C MET A 1 27.50 -0.87 2.94
N SER A 2 26.45 -0.27 3.52
CA SER A 2 25.04 -0.42 3.10
C SER A 2 24.46 -1.73 3.63
N ASP A 3 23.81 -1.58 4.79
CA ASP A 3 23.09 -2.55 5.61
C ASP A 3 22.02 -3.34 4.83
N LYS A 4 22.45 -4.22 3.93
CA LYS A 4 21.60 -5.27 3.36
C LYS A 4 21.94 -6.58 4.04
N GLN A 5 21.06 -6.94 4.98
CA GLN A 5 20.41 -8.25 5.06
C GLN A 5 20.35 -8.79 6.51
N LEU A 6 19.54 -8.16 7.36
CA LEU A 6 18.79 -8.91 8.36
C LEU A 6 17.32 -8.98 7.91
N LYS A 7 17.03 -9.82 6.91
CA LYS A 7 15.69 -10.38 6.79
C LYS A 7 15.59 -11.47 7.84
N SER A 8 15.31 -11.06 9.07
CA SER A 8 14.91 -11.96 10.15
C SER A 8 13.75 -12.82 9.65
N ASN A 9 13.78 -14.10 10.02
CA ASN A 9 12.90 -15.17 9.59
C ASN A 9 11.47 -15.00 10.15
N MET A 10 10.93 -13.78 10.11
CA MET A 10 9.58 -13.46 10.54
C MET A 10 8.62 -14.06 9.51
N PRO A 11 7.60 -14.83 9.92
CA PRO A 11 6.64 -15.41 8.99
C PRO A 11 6.03 -14.27 8.15
N SER A 12 6.39 -14.23 6.87
CA SER A 12 5.91 -13.21 5.95
C SER A 12 4.42 -13.42 5.76
N VAL A 13 3.61 -12.50 6.26
CA VAL A 13 2.17 -12.50 6.00
C VAL A 13 1.98 -12.31 4.49
N PRO A 14 1.26 -13.19 3.79
CA PRO A 14 1.00 -12.99 2.36
C PRO A 14 0.26 -11.67 2.11
N ILE A 15 0.49 -11.03 0.95
CA ILE A 15 -0.06 -9.71 0.61
C ILE A 15 -1.59 -9.66 0.81
N TRP A 16 -2.30 -10.68 0.35
CA TRP A 16 -3.76 -10.83 0.51
C TRP A 16 -4.25 -11.04 1.94
N LYS A 17 -3.35 -11.25 2.92
CA LYS A 17 -3.68 -11.37 4.35
C LYS A 17 -3.22 -10.16 5.16
N LYS A 18 -2.41 -9.27 4.58
CA LYS A 18 -1.98 -8.04 5.26
C LYS A 18 -3.12 -7.03 5.40
N MET A 19 -3.18 -6.38 6.56
CA MET A 19 -4.14 -5.30 6.83
C MET A 19 -3.76 -4.00 6.11
N ASN A 20 -2.47 -3.64 6.17
CA ASN A 20 -1.91 -2.48 5.51
C ASN A 20 -0.81 -2.95 4.55
N LEU A 21 -0.76 -2.34 3.37
CA LEU A 21 0.19 -2.60 2.31
C LEU A 21 1.16 -1.42 2.19
N THR A 22 2.39 -1.67 1.76
CA THR A 22 3.22 -0.59 1.20
C THR A 22 2.68 -0.17 -0.16
N VAL A 23 3.19 0.93 -0.72
CA VAL A 23 2.82 1.38 -2.07
C VAL A 23 3.19 0.31 -3.11
N GLU A 24 4.34 -0.33 -2.92
CA GLU A 24 4.83 -1.42 -3.78
C GLU A 24 3.91 -2.64 -3.68
N GLU A 25 3.55 -3.06 -2.47
CA GLU A 25 2.62 -4.17 -2.26
C GLU A 25 1.22 -3.87 -2.79
N ALA A 26 0.74 -2.64 -2.67
CA ALA A 26 -0.54 -2.22 -3.24
C ALA A 26 -0.50 -2.26 -4.77
N SER A 27 0.65 -1.96 -5.38
CA SER A 27 0.87 -2.07 -6.82
C SER A 27 0.86 -3.52 -7.28
N GLU A 28 1.57 -4.41 -6.58
CA GLU A 28 1.55 -5.85 -6.84
C GLU A 28 0.16 -6.47 -6.63
N TYR A 29 -0.59 -5.98 -5.63
CA TYR A 29 -1.93 -6.47 -5.31
C TYR A 29 -3.00 -6.04 -6.32
N SER A 30 -2.99 -4.76 -6.72
CA SER A 30 -4.04 -4.18 -7.57
C SER A 30 -3.69 -4.12 -9.06
N GLY A 31 -2.43 -4.31 -9.42
CA GLY A 31 -1.93 -4.10 -10.78
C GLY A 31 -1.79 -2.62 -11.18
N ILE A 32 -2.06 -1.67 -10.27
CA ILE A 32 -1.95 -0.23 -10.53
C ILE A 32 -0.50 0.21 -10.31
N GLY A 33 0.04 1.04 -11.21
CA GLY A 33 1.40 1.54 -11.09
C GLY A 33 1.64 2.34 -9.79
N THR A 34 2.83 2.18 -9.20
CA THR A 34 3.20 2.84 -7.92
C THR A 34 3.07 4.36 -7.97
N SER A 35 3.40 5.01 -9.09
CA SER A 35 3.22 6.47 -9.27
C SER A 35 1.76 6.89 -9.12
N LYS A 36 0.84 6.13 -9.74
CA LYS A 36 -0.60 6.40 -9.65
C LYS A 36 -1.11 6.19 -8.24
N ILE A 37 -0.68 5.13 -7.54
CA ILE A 37 -1.04 4.92 -6.13
C ILE A 37 -0.52 6.08 -5.26
N LYS A 38 0.69 6.59 -5.52
CA LYS A 38 1.22 7.77 -4.82
C LYS A 38 0.35 9.01 -5.04
N GLU A 39 -0.08 9.25 -6.28
CA GLU A 39 -1.00 10.34 -6.62
C GLU A 39 -2.35 10.19 -5.91
N LEU A 40 -2.97 9.01 -5.98
CA LEU A 40 -4.25 8.71 -5.32
C LEU A 40 -4.15 8.83 -3.79
N SER A 41 -2.98 8.53 -3.23
CA SER A 41 -2.70 8.60 -1.79
C SER A 41 -2.24 9.97 -1.29
N ASN A 42 -2.18 11.00 -2.15
CA ASN A 42 -1.54 12.26 -1.80
C ASN A 42 -2.45 13.23 -1.02
N SER A 43 -3.76 13.00 -1.02
CA SER A 43 -4.71 13.78 -0.23
C SER A 43 -4.55 13.47 1.26
N GLU A 44 -4.59 14.51 2.11
CA GLU A 44 -4.53 14.36 3.57
C GLU A 44 -5.75 13.59 4.11
N ASP A 45 -6.91 13.77 3.49
CA ASP A 45 -8.17 13.11 3.84
C ASP A 45 -8.39 11.79 3.07
N CYS A 46 -7.33 11.19 2.54
CA CYS A 46 -7.46 9.97 1.74
C CYS A 46 -7.89 8.77 2.62
N PRO A 47 -9.07 8.17 2.37
CA PRO A 47 -9.68 7.21 3.31
C PRO A 47 -8.88 5.90 3.44
N PHE A 48 -8.17 5.52 2.38
CA PHE A 48 -7.36 4.31 2.31
C PHE A 48 -5.88 4.54 2.66
N VAL A 49 -5.48 5.75 3.08
CA VAL A 49 -4.11 6.03 3.50
C VAL A 49 -4.00 6.03 5.02
N LEU A 50 -2.88 5.51 5.50
CA LEU A 50 -2.45 5.62 6.88
C LEU A 50 -1.04 6.22 6.90
N TRP A 51 -0.91 7.41 7.50
CA TRP A 51 0.38 8.04 7.73
C TRP A 51 1.01 7.52 9.02
N ASN A 52 2.19 6.92 8.90
CA ASN A 52 3.03 6.48 10.02
C ASN A 52 4.35 7.25 9.97
N GLY A 53 4.34 8.46 10.55
CA GLY A 53 5.41 9.45 10.38
C GLY A 53 5.56 9.84 8.90
N ALA A 54 6.78 9.69 8.37
CA ALA A 54 7.06 9.96 6.96
C ALA A 54 6.62 8.83 5.99
N LYS A 55 6.24 7.66 6.52
CA LYS A 55 5.83 6.50 5.70
C LYS A 55 4.32 6.52 5.50
N ARG A 56 3.89 6.33 4.25
CA ARG A 56 2.49 6.08 3.92
C ARG A 56 2.25 4.59 3.75
N LEU A 57 1.16 4.11 4.34
CA LEU A 57 0.67 2.75 4.18
C LEU A 57 -0.73 2.80 3.58
N ILE A 58 -1.07 1.79 2.80
CA ILE A 58 -2.37 1.66 2.13
C ILE A 58 -3.21 0.65 2.91
N LYS A 59 -4.34 1.07 3.45
CA LYS A 59 -5.29 0.17 4.11
C LYS A 59 -5.98 -0.68 3.04
N ARG A 60 -5.76 -2.00 3.08
CA ARG A 60 -6.14 -2.90 1.97
C ARG A 60 -7.64 -2.87 1.67
N LYS A 61 -8.48 -3.02 2.70
CA LYS A 61 -9.95 -3.07 2.55
C LYS A 61 -10.52 -1.77 1.98
N GLN A 62 -10.12 -0.64 2.54
CA GLN A 62 -10.57 0.68 2.07
C GLN A 62 -10.06 0.97 0.65
N PHE A 63 -8.88 0.46 0.30
CA PHE A 63 -8.36 0.58 -1.06
C PHE A 63 -9.16 -0.28 -2.04
N GLU A 64 -9.51 -1.52 -1.68
CA GLU A 64 -10.42 -2.37 -2.47
C GLU A 64 -11.79 -1.71 -2.67
N GLU A 65 -12.38 -1.17 -1.59
CA GLU A 65 -13.64 -0.44 -1.64
C GLU A 65 -13.54 0.79 -2.57
N TYR A 66 -12.48 1.58 -2.42
CA TYR A 66 -12.21 2.71 -3.29
C TYR A 66 -12.14 2.27 -4.75
N LEU A 67 -11.32 1.27 -5.09
CA LEU A 67 -11.19 0.77 -6.46
C LEU A 67 -12.50 0.23 -7.01
N SER A 68 -13.31 -0.46 -6.20
CA SER A 68 -14.61 -0.97 -6.62
C SER A 68 -15.62 0.13 -6.96
N SER A 69 -15.47 1.31 -6.33
CA SER A 69 -16.32 2.48 -6.59
C SER A 69 -15.90 3.29 -7.81
N GLN A 70 -14.66 3.13 -8.27
CA GLN A 70 -14.15 3.89 -9.42
C GLN A 70 -14.44 3.15 -10.72
N TYR A 71 -15.01 3.86 -11.70
CA TYR A 71 -15.17 3.35 -13.06
C TYR A 71 -13.87 3.45 -13.88
N SER A 72 -13.04 4.45 -13.57
CA SER A 72 -11.76 4.74 -14.24
C SER A 72 -10.80 5.47 -13.28
N LEU A 73 -9.50 5.32 -13.49
CA LEU A 73 -8.44 5.94 -12.67
C LEU A 73 -7.56 6.90 -13.47
#